data_AF-A0A504ITF6-F1
#
_entry.id   AF-A0A504ITF6-F1
#
_cell.length_a   1.000
_cell.length_b   1.000
_cell.length_c   1.000
_cell.angle_alpha   90.00
_cell.angle_beta   90.00
_cell.angle_gamma   90.00
#
_symmetry.space_group_name_H-M   'P 1'
#
loop_
_entity.id
_entity.type
_entity.pdbx_description
1 polymer ?
#
loop_
_entity_poly.entity_id
_entity_poly.type
_entity_poly.pdbx_seq_one_letter_code
_entity_poly.pdbx_strand_id
1 'polypeptide(L)'
;MKIEKFFLYFFVSLFVLCIACQEEKTESIVPNDENTSIPKDSELAALVKNVTTHDGSFDDIVDKSYCFSIKLPYSIFQNGRILRIDKEEDYTNLSTSDKIEIQFPVTITLSDYREIVIQDANELSALSSSCRQGEDDDIECIDFIYPIQVSTFNINTNRLVTEEVVHDSVLFQIINTLNSNLIVSVNYPVDLLLHNSEKVEVLHNTELTNAILDVISACNENDN
;
A
#
# COMPACT_ATOMS: atom_id res chain seq x y z
N MET A 1 -21.14 9.37 -71.18
CA MET A 1 -22.00 9.47 -69.97
C MET A 1 -21.79 8.39 -68.89
N LYS A 2 -21.40 7.13 -69.18
CA LYS A 2 -21.13 6.12 -68.13
C LYS A 2 -19.71 6.20 -67.53
N ILE A 3 -18.71 6.55 -68.34
CA ILE A 3 -17.29 6.65 -67.94
C ILE A 3 -17.01 7.91 -67.09
N GLU A 4 -17.64 9.04 -67.40
CA GLU A 4 -17.50 10.27 -66.60
C GLU A 4 -18.09 10.13 -65.20
N LYS A 5 -19.20 9.39 -65.08
CA LYS A 5 -19.79 9.05 -63.77
C LYS A 5 -18.87 8.13 -62.96
N PHE A 6 -18.17 7.20 -63.62
CA PHE A 6 -17.21 6.31 -62.96
C PHE A 6 -16.00 7.08 -62.41
N PHE A 7 -15.46 8.03 -63.17
CA PHE A 7 -14.38 8.91 -62.70
C PHE A 7 -14.83 9.80 -61.54
N LEU A 8 -16.06 10.29 -61.57
CA LEU A 8 -16.64 11.07 -60.47
C LEU A 8 -16.77 10.22 -59.19
N TYR A 9 -17.26 8.98 -59.28
CA TYR A 9 -17.34 8.09 -58.11
C TYR A 9 -15.97 7.69 -57.56
N PHE A 10 -14.97 7.53 -58.43
CA PHE A 10 -13.59 7.26 -58.00
C PHE A 10 -12.98 8.45 -57.26
N PHE A 11 -13.15 9.67 -57.78
CA PHE A 11 -12.66 10.88 -57.12
C PHE A 11 -13.38 11.17 -55.80
N VAL A 12 -14.69 10.94 -55.72
CA VAL A 12 -15.46 11.08 -54.48
C VAL A 12 -15.03 10.03 -53.45
N SER A 13 -14.79 8.78 -53.85
CA SER A 13 -14.28 7.74 -52.96
C SER A 13 -12.87 8.04 -52.44
N LEU A 14 -12.00 8.64 -53.26
CA LEU A 14 -10.65 9.03 -52.87
C LEU A 14 -10.66 10.22 -51.90
N PHE A 15 -11.61 11.15 -52.07
CA PHE A 15 -11.76 12.31 -51.18
C PHE A 15 -12.28 11.92 -49.77
N VAL A 16 -13.12 10.88 -49.68
CA VAL A 16 -13.62 10.36 -48.39
C VAL A 16 -12.51 9.71 -47.55
N LEU A 17 -11.48 9.13 -48.18
CA LEU A 17 -10.33 8.55 -47.47
C LEU A 17 -9.40 9.60 -46.84
N CYS A 18 -9.44 10.86 -47.32
CA CYS A 18 -8.61 11.95 -46.79
C CYS A 18 -9.22 12.65 -45.57
N ILE A 19 -10.46 12.35 -45.18
CA ILE A 19 -11.15 12.95 -44.02
C ILE A 19 -10.98 12.09 -42.75
N ALA A 20 -10.40 10.90 -42.87
CA ALA A 20 -10.00 10.07 -41.73
C ALA A 20 -8.70 10.59 -41.08
N CYS A 21 -8.64 11.87 -40.73
CA CYS A 21 -7.77 12.32 -39.65
C CYS A 21 -8.53 12.02 -38.36
N GLN A 22 -8.28 10.86 -37.78
CA GLN A 22 -8.60 10.66 -36.38
C GLN A 22 -7.67 11.61 -35.61
N GLU A 23 -8.22 12.65 -34.96
CA GLU A 23 -7.47 13.36 -33.92
C GLU A 23 -7.25 12.35 -32.79
N GLU A 24 -6.14 11.62 -32.85
CA GLU A 24 -5.57 11.07 -31.63
C GLU A 24 -5.23 12.29 -30.77
N LYS A 25 -6.09 12.57 -29.79
CA LYS A 25 -5.62 13.22 -28.59
C LYS A 25 -4.55 12.29 -28.03
N THR A 26 -3.31 12.54 -28.39
CA THR A 26 -2.19 12.26 -27.50
C THR A 26 -2.41 13.17 -26.29
N GLU A 27 -3.31 12.78 -25.40
CA GLU A 27 -2.99 12.99 -23.99
C GLU A 27 -1.63 12.32 -23.85
N SER A 28 -0.61 13.15 -23.77
CA SER A 28 0.72 12.71 -23.40
C SER A 28 0.57 12.21 -21.97
N ILE A 29 0.15 10.96 -21.82
CA ILE A 29 0.46 10.17 -20.64
C ILE A 29 1.99 10.09 -20.71
N VAL A 30 2.66 11.11 -20.20
CA VAL A 30 4.09 11.07 -19.99
C VAL A 30 4.22 9.91 -19.01
N PRO A 31 4.81 8.78 -19.40
CA PRO A 31 4.91 7.61 -18.51
C PRO A 31 5.90 7.88 -17.36
N ASN A 32 6.27 9.14 -17.16
CA ASN A 32 7.34 9.62 -16.31
C ASN A 32 7.17 11.13 -16.04
N ASP A 33 5.94 11.57 -15.78
CA ASP A 33 5.76 12.86 -15.11
C ASP A 33 6.20 12.68 -13.67
N GLU A 34 7.28 13.36 -13.27
CA GLU A 34 7.82 13.31 -11.91
C GLU A 34 6.78 13.70 -10.84
N ASN A 35 5.73 14.43 -11.24
CA ASN A 35 4.63 14.82 -10.36
C ASN A 35 3.64 13.69 -10.05
N THR A 36 3.62 12.59 -10.82
CA THR A 36 2.64 11.50 -10.63
C THR A 36 3.23 10.09 -10.67
N SER A 37 4.35 9.88 -11.36
CA SER A 37 5.05 8.60 -11.42
C SER A 37 5.90 8.37 -10.16
N ILE A 38 5.92 7.16 -9.63
CA ILE A 38 6.74 6.74 -8.49
C ILE A 38 7.91 5.89 -9.02
N PRO A 39 9.12 6.45 -9.17
CA PRO A 39 10.29 5.66 -9.54
C PRO A 39 10.68 4.69 -8.43
N LYS A 40 11.13 3.48 -8.79
CA LYS A 40 11.53 2.43 -7.85
C LYS A 40 12.46 2.90 -6.72
N ASP A 41 13.51 3.62 -7.08
CA ASP A 41 14.57 4.03 -6.15
C ASP A 41 14.38 5.49 -5.69
N SER A 42 13.14 6.00 -5.74
CA SER A 42 12.80 7.32 -5.25
C SER A 42 12.56 7.33 -3.74
N GLU A 43 12.78 8.48 -3.11
CA GLU A 43 12.41 8.73 -1.72
C GLU A 43 10.91 8.48 -1.50
N LEU A 44 10.06 8.92 -2.43
CA LEU A 44 8.62 8.67 -2.35
C LEU A 44 8.27 7.18 -2.33
N ALA A 45 8.94 6.34 -3.13
CA ALA A 45 8.71 4.90 -3.09
C ALA A 45 9.06 4.31 -1.72
N ALA A 46 10.16 4.74 -1.11
CA ALA A 46 10.53 4.32 0.23
C ALA A 46 9.51 4.80 1.27
N LEU A 47 9.12 6.07 1.25
CA LEU A 47 8.14 6.64 2.18
C LEU A 47 6.77 5.97 2.08
N VAL A 48 6.23 5.79 0.86
CA VAL A 48 4.94 5.10 0.68
C VAL A 48 5.04 3.64 1.12
N LYS A 49 6.16 2.96 0.86
CA LYS A 49 6.38 1.61 1.36
C LYS A 49 6.32 1.58 2.88
N ASN A 50 7.02 2.50 3.54
CA ASN A 50 7.11 2.58 4.99
C ASN A 50 5.74 2.90 5.63
N VAL A 51 5.00 3.88 5.10
CA VAL A 51 3.62 4.20 5.52
C VAL A 51 2.65 3.02 5.35
N THR A 52 2.90 2.14 4.38
CA THR A 52 2.00 1.03 4.07
C THR A 52 2.47 -0.31 4.66
N THR A 53 3.57 -0.32 5.39
CA THR A 53 4.08 -1.51 6.11
C THR A 53 3.01 -1.99 7.10
N HIS A 54 2.95 -3.30 7.33
CA HIS A 54 2.05 -3.85 8.35
C HIS A 54 2.56 -3.46 9.75
N ASP A 55 1.83 -2.58 10.44
CA ASP A 55 2.01 -2.26 11.86
C ASP A 55 1.54 -3.45 12.73
N GLY A 56 2.45 -3.99 13.54
CA GLY A 56 2.17 -5.08 14.48
C GLY A 56 2.03 -4.64 15.94
N SER A 57 2.21 -3.37 16.27
CA SER A 57 2.28 -2.85 17.65
C SER A 57 0.97 -3.03 18.42
N PHE A 58 -0.17 -3.13 17.73
CA PHE A 58 -1.49 -3.18 18.34
C PHE A 58 -1.73 -4.40 19.25
N ASP A 59 -0.96 -5.49 19.13
CA ASP A 59 -1.05 -6.67 19.99
C ASP A 59 0.20 -6.98 20.84
N ASP A 60 1.08 -5.99 21.01
CA ASP A 60 2.29 -6.04 21.86
C ASP A 60 2.03 -6.48 23.31
N ILE A 61 0.81 -6.22 23.80
CA ILE A 61 0.38 -6.68 25.13
C ILE A 61 0.41 -8.21 25.24
N VAL A 62 0.25 -8.93 24.13
CA VAL A 62 0.22 -10.39 24.06
C VAL A 62 1.57 -10.98 23.61
N ASP A 63 2.18 -10.49 22.53
CA ASP A 63 3.31 -11.17 21.87
C ASP A 63 4.68 -10.50 22.11
N LYS A 64 4.69 -9.27 22.64
CA LYS A 64 5.89 -8.50 23.01
C LYS A 64 6.78 -8.14 21.80
N SER A 65 6.18 -7.88 20.65
CA SER A 65 6.86 -7.54 19.40
C SER A 65 6.06 -6.57 18.50
N TYR A 66 6.62 -5.40 18.20
CA TYR A 66 5.98 -4.40 17.34
C TYR A 66 5.96 -4.74 15.84
N CYS A 67 6.95 -5.49 15.35
CA CYS A 67 7.20 -5.73 13.92
C CYS A 67 6.29 -6.76 13.22
N PHE A 68 5.38 -7.42 13.95
CA PHE A 68 4.44 -8.42 13.46
C PHE A 68 3.24 -8.48 14.41
N SER A 69 2.12 -9.05 13.95
CA SER A 69 0.96 -9.29 14.82
C SER A 69 0.44 -10.72 14.72
N ILE A 70 -0.28 -11.19 15.75
CA ILE A 70 -0.97 -12.47 15.70
C ILE A 70 -2.27 -12.34 14.92
N LYS A 71 -2.41 -13.15 13.87
CA LYS A 71 -3.62 -13.22 13.05
C LYS A 71 -4.80 -13.71 13.87
N LEU A 72 -5.80 -12.83 14.00
CA LEU A 72 -7.07 -13.11 14.64
C LEU A 72 -7.90 -14.14 13.83
N PRO A 73 -8.70 -15.00 14.49
CA PRO A 73 -8.83 -15.13 15.94
C PRO A 73 -7.88 -16.20 16.54
N TYR A 74 -7.50 -16.03 17.81
CA TYR A 74 -6.69 -17.00 18.55
C TYR A 74 -7.10 -17.08 20.03
N SER A 75 -6.39 -17.87 20.83
CA SER A 75 -6.69 -18.04 22.26
C SER A 75 -5.45 -17.90 23.12
N ILE A 76 -5.65 -17.34 24.30
CA ILE A 76 -4.62 -17.14 25.33
C ILE A 76 -5.10 -17.71 26.65
N PHE A 77 -4.16 -18.00 27.56
CA PHE A 77 -4.44 -18.12 28.98
C PHE A 77 -4.19 -16.77 29.64
N GLN A 78 -5.25 -16.12 30.13
CA GLN A 78 -5.18 -14.95 30.98
C GLN A 78 -5.36 -15.38 32.44
N ASN A 79 -4.32 -15.24 33.26
CA ASN A 79 -4.34 -15.61 34.68
C ASN A 79 -4.83 -17.07 34.92
N GLY A 80 -4.48 -17.98 34.00
CA GLY A 80 -4.84 -19.40 34.04
C GLY A 80 -6.23 -19.75 33.49
N ARG A 81 -6.97 -18.80 32.91
CA ARG A 81 -8.25 -19.04 32.23
C ARG A 81 -8.12 -18.82 30.74
N ILE A 82 -8.81 -19.65 29.95
CA ILE A 82 -8.83 -19.49 28.49
C ILE A 82 -9.66 -18.25 28.14
N LEU A 83 -9.06 -17.35 27.39
CA LEU A 83 -9.71 -16.21 26.75
C LEU A 83 -9.48 -16.32 25.23
N ARG A 84 -10.54 -16.07 24.46
CA ARG A 84 -10.48 -16.01 23.01
C ARG A 84 -10.41 -14.55 22.59
N ILE A 85 -9.50 -14.24 21.68
CA ILE A 85 -9.35 -12.91 21.07
C ILE A 85 -9.89 -13.04 19.65
N ASP A 86 -11.00 -12.36 19.36
CA ASP A 86 -11.69 -12.40 18.08
C ASP A 86 -11.48 -11.15 17.23
N LYS A 87 -11.17 -10.02 17.88
CA LYS A 87 -11.04 -8.69 17.28
C LYS A 87 -10.10 -7.81 18.10
N GLU A 88 -9.55 -6.77 17.48
CA GLU A 88 -8.59 -5.86 18.14
C GLU A 88 -9.15 -5.21 19.41
N GLU A 89 -10.45 -4.90 19.48
CA GLU A 89 -11.01 -4.28 20.69
C GLU A 89 -10.96 -5.20 21.91
N ASP A 90 -10.76 -6.51 21.73
CA ASP A 90 -10.62 -7.46 22.84
C ASP A 90 -9.34 -7.20 23.65
N TYR A 91 -8.29 -6.59 23.06
CA TYR A 91 -7.05 -6.21 23.74
C TYR A 91 -7.26 -5.18 24.84
N THR A 92 -8.31 -4.36 24.76
CA THR A 92 -8.68 -3.38 25.80
C THR A 92 -9.04 -4.02 27.14
N ASN A 93 -9.33 -5.33 27.15
CA ASN A 93 -9.62 -6.10 28.37
C ASN A 93 -8.38 -6.71 29.02
N LEU A 94 -7.21 -6.52 28.42
CA LEU A 94 -5.93 -7.02 28.91
C LEU A 94 -5.18 -5.93 29.70
N SER A 95 -4.38 -6.36 30.67
CA SER A 95 -3.52 -5.48 31.46
C SER A 95 -2.08 -5.97 31.44
N THR A 96 -1.11 -5.06 31.54
CA THR A 96 0.31 -5.39 31.71
C THR A 96 0.61 -6.18 32.98
N SER A 97 -0.32 -6.19 33.95
CA SER A 97 -0.25 -7.02 35.15
C SER A 97 -0.70 -8.48 34.95
N ASP A 98 -1.34 -8.79 33.83
CA ASP A 98 -1.86 -10.13 33.57
C ASP A 98 -0.74 -11.11 33.23
N LYS A 99 -0.89 -12.35 33.72
CA LYS A 99 -0.09 -13.45 33.22
C LYS A 99 -0.76 -13.98 31.94
N ILE A 100 -0.17 -13.64 30.80
CA ILE A 100 -0.64 -14.03 29.46
C ILE A 100 0.25 -15.15 28.92
N GLU A 101 -0.37 -16.23 28.43
CA GLU A 101 0.32 -17.32 27.72
C GLU A 101 -0.46 -17.65 26.44
N ILE A 102 0.19 -17.60 25.28
CA ILE A 102 -0.45 -17.88 23.98
C ILE A 102 -0.72 -19.39 23.83
N GLN A 103 -1.89 -19.75 23.30
CA GLN A 103 -2.18 -21.13 22.88
C GLN A 103 -1.71 -21.34 21.45
N PHE A 104 -0.61 -22.07 21.32
CA PHE A 104 -0.04 -22.44 20.03
C PHE A 104 -0.76 -23.66 19.40
N PRO A 105 -0.69 -23.81 18.07
CA PRO A 105 -0.04 -22.92 17.11
C PRO A 105 -0.86 -21.65 16.85
N VAL A 106 -0.17 -20.57 16.48
CA VAL A 106 -0.78 -19.33 16.00
C VAL A 106 -0.22 -18.97 14.62
N THR A 107 -0.98 -18.18 13.85
CA THR A 107 -0.46 -17.57 12.62
C THR A 107 -0.13 -16.12 12.93
N ILE A 108 0.99 -15.61 12.44
CA ILE A 108 1.34 -14.19 12.54
C ILE A 108 1.38 -13.57 11.15
N THR A 109 1.21 -12.25 11.10
CA THR A 109 1.39 -11.41 9.91
C THR A 109 2.66 -10.59 10.11
N LEU A 110 3.63 -10.73 9.21
CA LEU A 110 4.88 -9.97 9.22
C LEU A 110 4.68 -8.57 8.62
N SER A 111 5.66 -7.68 8.81
CA SER A 111 5.71 -6.32 8.23
C SER A 111 5.44 -6.25 6.71
N ASP A 112 5.78 -7.32 5.97
CA ASP A 112 5.54 -7.43 4.52
C ASP A 112 4.22 -8.14 4.14
N TYR A 113 3.29 -8.27 5.09
CA TYR A 113 2.01 -8.97 4.99
C TYR A 113 2.10 -10.48 4.72
N ARG A 114 3.29 -11.09 4.80
CA ARG A 114 3.38 -12.55 4.73
C ARG A 114 2.89 -13.17 6.03
N GLU A 115 2.15 -14.25 5.89
CA GLU A 115 1.67 -15.03 7.03
C GLU A 115 2.56 -16.25 7.26
N ILE A 116 2.95 -16.48 8.51
CA ILE A 116 3.69 -17.69 8.92
C ILE A 116 3.05 -18.32 10.16
N VAL A 117 3.16 -19.64 10.28
CA VAL A 117 2.63 -20.38 11.44
C VAL A 117 3.73 -20.58 12.46
N ILE A 118 3.49 -20.10 13.68
CA ILE A 118 4.36 -20.26 14.83
C ILE A 118 3.87 -21.44 15.67
N GLN A 119 4.76 -22.42 15.90
CA GLN A 119 4.44 -23.69 16.54
C GLN A 119 4.50 -23.63 18.06
N ASP A 120 5.37 -22.78 18.62
CA ASP A 120 5.57 -22.67 20.07
C ASP A 120 6.17 -21.34 20.51
N ALA A 121 6.25 -21.15 21.82
CA ALA A 121 6.73 -19.93 22.46
C ALA A 121 8.22 -19.63 22.19
N ASN A 122 9.04 -20.65 21.91
CA ASN A 122 10.46 -20.42 21.61
C ASN A 122 10.62 -19.84 20.20
N GLU A 123 9.85 -20.34 19.25
CA GLU A 123 9.82 -19.81 17.88
C GLU A 123 9.34 -18.34 17.87
N LEU A 124 8.26 -18.03 18.60
CA LEU A 124 7.79 -16.65 18.75
C LEU A 124 8.87 -15.74 19.39
N SER A 125 9.44 -16.17 20.52
CA SER A 125 10.45 -15.40 21.26
C SER A 125 11.71 -15.12 20.44
N ALA A 126 12.13 -16.08 19.60
CA ALA A 126 13.25 -15.89 18.68
C ALA A 126 12.94 -14.80 17.65
N LEU A 127 11.71 -14.76 17.13
CA LEU A 127 11.27 -13.74 16.19
C LEU A 127 11.15 -12.37 16.86
N SER A 128 10.49 -12.27 18.02
CA SER A 128 10.38 -10.99 18.78
C SER A 128 11.77 -10.43 19.13
N SER A 129 12.74 -11.30 19.42
CA SER A 129 14.12 -10.90 19.70
C SER A 129 14.86 -10.34 18.48
N SER A 130 14.49 -10.80 17.27
CA SER A 130 15.05 -10.28 16.02
C SER A 130 14.50 -8.89 15.69
N CYS A 131 13.25 -8.61 16.08
CA CYS A 131 12.64 -7.31 15.86
C CYS A 131 13.31 -6.21 16.67
N ARG A 132 13.57 -6.44 17.96
CA ARG A 132 14.33 -5.47 18.81
C ARG A 132 15.74 -5.13 18.32
N GLN A 133 16.27 -5.89 17.37
CA GLN A 133 17.59 -5.65 16.77
C GLN A 133 17.50 -5.04 15.37
N GLY A 134 16.30 -4.99 14.78
CA GLY A 134 16.04 -4.38 13.48
C GLY A 134 15.78 -2.88 13.59
N GLU A 135 15.80 -2.21 12.45
CA GLU A 135 15.26 -0.87 12.32
C GLU A 135 13.74 -1.00 12.16
N ASP A 136 12.99 -0.09 12.81
CA ASP A 136 11.57 0.05 12.56
C ASP A 136 11.40 0.95 11.35
N ASP A 137 10.93 0.36 10.27
CA ASP A 137 10.82 1.02 8.98
C ASP A 137 9.39 1.51 8.71
N ASP A 138 8.42 1.20 9.56
CA ASP A 138 7.06 1.71 9.39
C ASP A 138 6.93 3.18 9.81
N ILE A 139 5.87 3.81 9.31
CA ILE A 139 5.50 5.18 9.63
C ILE A 139 4.02 5.14 10.00
N GLU A 140 3.70 5.17 11.29
CA GLU A 140 2.33 5.08 11.81
C GLU A 140 1.64 6.46 11.86
N CYS A 141 2.41 7.53 11.66
CA CYS A 141 1.93 8.88 11.92
C CYS A 141 1.03 9.47 10.84
N ILE A 142 0.85 8.74 9.75
CA ILE A 142 0.04 9.13 8.61
C ILE A 142 -0.46 7.89 7.87
N ASP A 143 -1.75 7.87 7.57
CA ASP A 143 -2.39 6.78 6.83
C ASP A 143 -3.01 7.29 5.53
N PHE A 144 -3.08 6.41 4.54
CA PHE A 144 -3.93 6.65 3.37
C PHE A 144 -5.40 6.44 3.71
N ILE A 145 -6.25 7.39 3.32
CA ILE A 145 -7.70 7.19 3.38
C ILE A 145 -8.13 6.47 2.10
N TYR A 146 -8.42 5.18 2.24
CA TYR A 146 -8.90 4.34 1.15
C TYR A 146 -10.39 4.53 0.83
N PRO A 147 -10.82 4.23 -0.41
CA PRO A 147 -10.01 3.74 -1.52
C PRO A 147 -9.24 4.83 -2.28
N ILE A 148 -8.10 4.47 -2.86
CA ILE A 148 -7.34 5.29 -3.80
C ILE A 148 -7.25 4.61 -5.17
N GLN A 149 -6.96 5.37 -6.23
CA GLN A 149 -6.69 4.80 -7.55
C GLN A 149 -5.20 4.79 -7.85
N VAL A 150 -4.70 3.67 -8.35
CA VAL A 150 -3.31 3.53 -8.79
C VAL A 150 -3.29 3.03 -10.22
N SER A 151 -2.47 3.66 -11.06
CA SER A 151 -2.26 3.27 -12.44
C SER A 151 -0.89 2.62 -12.59
N THR A 152 -0.84 1.46 -13.23
CA THR A 152 0.39 0.73 -13.55
C THR A 152 0.55 0.61 -15.05
N PHE A 153 1.72 1.00 -15.56
CA PHE A 153 2.08 0.88 -16.97
C PHE A 153 3.28 -0.05 -17.13
N ASN A 154 3.07 -1.17 -17.82
CA ASN A 154 4.11 -2.15 -18.09
C ASN A 154 4.74 -1.89 -19.47
N ILE A 155 6.00 -1.48 -19.47
CA ILE A 155 6.76 -1.08 -20.66
C ILE A 155 6.89 -2.22 -21.66
N ASN A 156 7.09 -3.46 -21.19
CA ASN A 156 7.30 -4.62 -22.06
C ASN A 156 6.02 -5.03 -22.82
N THR A 157 4.86 -4.85 -22.19
CA THR A 157 3.57 -5.24 -22.76
C THR A 157 2.77 -4.07 -23.33
N ASN A 158 3.27 -2.84 -23.13
CA ASN A 158 2.58 -1.59 -23.47
C ASN A 158 1.13 -1.56 -22.92
N ARG A 159 0.95 -2.06 -21.70
CA ARG A 159 -0.36 -2.19 -21.05
C ARG A 159 -0.45 -1.25 -19.87
N LEU A 160 -1.47 -0.38 -19.90
CA LEU A 160 -1.91 0.43 -18.77
C LEU A 160 -3.06 -0.28 -18.05
N VAL A 161 -2.98 -0.34 -16.73
CA VAL A 161 -4.05 -0.84 -15.85
C VAL A 161 -4.26 0.20 -14.76
N THR A 162 -5.50 0.56 -14.48
CA THR A 162 -5.86 1.37 -13.31
C THR A 162 -6.70 0.49 -12.40
N GLU A 163 -6.33 0.45 -11.12
CA GLU A 163 -7.00 -0.36 -10.11
C GLU A 163 -7.35 0.48 -8.88
N GLU A 164 -8.44 0.08 -8.23
CA GLU A 164 -8.84 0.62 -6.94
C GLU A 164 -8.09 -0.15 -5.85
N VAL A 165 -7.31 0.60 -5.06
CA VAL A 165 -6.57 0.10 -3.92
C VAL A 165 -7.40 0.41 -2.68
N VAL A 166 -7.66 -0.60 -1.85
CA VAL A 166 -8.59 -0.52 -0.72
C VAL A 166 -7.93 -0.73 0.64
N HIS A 167 -6.62 -1.01 0.67
CA HIS A 167 -5.87 -1.34 1.87
C HIS A 167 -4.37 -1.22 1.63
N ASP A 168 -3.61 -0.88 2.68
CA ASP A 168 -2.14 -0.79 2.67
C ASP A 168 -1.45 -2.05 2.15
N SER A 169 -1.86 -3.25 2.56
CA SER A 169 -1.38 -4.51 1.98
C SER A 169 -1.33 -4.54 0.45
N VAL A 170 -2.30 -3.94 -0.24
CA VAL A 170 -2.30 -3.89 -1.71
C VAL A 170 -1.32 -2.83 -2.20
N LEU A 171 -1.33 -1.63 -1.60
CA LEU A 171 -0.42 -0.55 -1.97
C LEU A 171 1.05 -0.94 -1.73
N PHE A 172 1.36 -1.50 -0.56
CA PHE A 172 2.67 -2.03 -0.19
C PHE A 172 3.19 -3.00 -1.25
N GLN A 173 2.37 -3.94 -1.71
CA GLN A 173 2.79 -4.92 -2.71
C GLN A 173 3.02 -4.26 -4.09
N ILE A 174 2.21 -3.28 -4.47
CA ILE A 174 2.45 -2.51 -5.71
C ILE A 174 3.81 -1.81 -5.64
N ILE A 175 4.10 -1.12 -4.53
CA ILE A 175 5.37 -0.40 -4.33
C ILE A 175 6.56 -1.37 -4.22
N ASN A 176 6.40 -2.49 -3.52
CA ASN A 176 7.45 -3.50 -3.35
C ASN A 176 7.79 -4.26 -4.65
N THR A 177 6.90 -4.22 -5.65
CA THR A 177 7.13 -4.85 -6.97
C THR A 177 7.67 -3.88 -8.03
N LEU A 178 7.92 -2.62 -7.67
CA LEU A 178 8.53 -1.62 -8.55
C LEU A 178 9.83 -2.13 -9.17
N ASN A 179 9.93 -1.97 -10.49
CA ASN A 179 11.06 -2.39 -11.28
C ASN A 179 11.18 -1.54 -12.54
N SER A 180 12.29 -1.67 -13.27
CA SER A 180 12.57 -0.84 -14.45
C SER A 180 11.57 -0.98 -15.60
N ASN A 181 10.70 -1.98 -15.57
CA ASN A 181 9.70 -2.25 -16.63
C ASN A 181 8.28 -1.90 -16.20
N LEU A 182 8.08 -1.44 -14.96
CA LEU A 182 6.78 -1.11 -14.39
C LEU A 182 6.83 0.34 -13.88
N ILE A 183 6.02 1.18 -14.49
CA ILE A 183 5.75 2.54 -14.02
C ILE A 183 4.49 2.48 -13.18
N VAL A 184 4.53 3.06 -12.00
CA VAL A 184 3.36 3.19 -11.10
C VAL A 184 3.09 4.66 -10.90
N SER A 185 1.81 5.04 -10.94
CA SER A 185 1.35 6.38 -10.69
C SER A 185 0.17 6.38 -9.74
N VAL A 186 0.19 7.26 -8.75
CA VAL A 186 -0.97 7.52 -7.91
C VAL A 186 -1.90 8.47 -8.68
N ASN A 187 -3.18 8.13 -8.72
CA ASN A 187 -4.19 8.99 -9.33
C ASN A 187 -4.71 9.95 -8.27
N TYR A 188 -4.16 11.16 -8.26
CA TYR A 188 -4.54 12.24 -7.37
C TYR A 188 -5.92 12.85 -7.71
N PRO A 189 -6.60 13.48 -6.75
CA PRO A 189 -6.20 13.66 -5.34
C PRO A 189 -6.26 12.37 -4.52
N VAL A 190 -5.47 12.30 -3.45
CA VAL A 190 -5.63 11.30 -2.39
C VAL A 190 -5.72 12.00 -1.04
N ASP A 191 -6.52 11.43 -0.14
CA ASP A 191 -6.69 11.92 1.21
C ASP A 191 -5.79 11.14 2.18
N LEU A 192 -5.17 11.84 3.11
CA LEU A 192 -4.33 11.29 4.18
C LEU A 192 -4.97 11.59 5.54
N LEU A 193 -4.82 10.67 6.49
CA LEU A 193 -5.20 10.85 7.89
C LEU A 193 -3.93 10.97 8.73
N LEU A 194 -3.72 12.10 9.40
CA LEU A 194 -2.58 12.28 10.29
C LEU A 194 -2.88 11.71 11.68
N HIS A 195 -1.83 11.42 12.45
CA HIS A 195 -1.90 10.94 13.84
C HIS A 195 -2.78 11.81 14.76
N ASN A 196 -2.92 13.11 14.47
CA ASN A 196 -3.75 14.05 15.23
C ASN A 196 -5.23 14.06 14.78
N SER A 197 -5.64 13.10 13.93
CA SER A 197 -6.96 13.00 13.29
C SER A 197 -7.29 14.10 12.27
N GLU A 198 -6.31 14.91 11.85
CA GLU A 198 -6.46 15.86 10.75
C GLU A 198 -6.45 15.13 9.41
N LYS A 199 -7.24 15.63 8.46
CA LYS A 199 -7.27 15.12 7.08
C LYS A 199 -6.56 16.09 6.16
N VAL A 200 -5.68 15.59 5.32
CA VAL A 200 -4.93 16.37 4.33
C VAL A 200 -5.20 15.80 2.95
N GLU A 201 -5.71 16.63 2.04
CA GLU A 201 -5.80 16.29 0.61
C GLU A 201 -4.45 16.62 -0.04
N VAL A 202 -3.87 15.67 -0.77
CA VAL A 202 -2.64 15.88 -1.55
C VAL A 202 -2.93 15.72 -3.04
N LEU A 203 -2.30 16.55 -3.87
CA LEU A 203 -2.63 16.69 -5.29
C LEU A 203 -1.55 16.15 -6.23
N HIS A 204 -0.34 15.86 -5.72
CA HIS A 204 0.77 15.31 -6.49
C HIS A 204 1.87 14.74 -5.59
N ASN A 205 2.83 14.05 -6.19
CA ASN A 205 3.94 13.37 -5.51
C ASN A 205 4.71 14.25 -4.52
N THR A 206 5.05 15.49 -4.90
CA THR A 206 5.79 16.39 -4.00
C THR A 206 5.02 16.77 -2.74
N GLU A 207 3.70 16.94 -2.84
CA GLU A 207 2.85 17.20 -1.66
C GLU A 207 2.77 15.97 -0.76
N LEU A 208 2.63 14.78 -1.36
CA LEU A 208 2.65 13.51 -0.62
C LEU A 208 3.98 13.29 0.11
N THR A 209 5.12 13.50 -0.56
CA THR A 209 6.45 13.41 0.07
C THR A 209 6.57 14.35 1.26
N ASN A 210 6.21 15.63 1.09
CA ASN A 210 6.32 16.61 2.17
C ASN A 210 5.36 16.29 3.32
N ALA A 211 4.12 15.89 3.03
CA ALA A 211 3.14 15.52 4.05
C ALA A 211 3.65 14.40 4.96
N ILE A 212 4.31 13.38 4.38
CA ILE A 212 4.91 12.27 5.14
C ILE A 212 6.13 12.76 5.93
N LEU A 213 7.07 13.49 5.30
CA LEU A 213 8.29 13.96 5.97
C LEU A 213 8.02 14.92 7.13
N ASP A 214 6.99 15.77 7.01
CA ASP A 214 6.61 16.72 8.05
C ASP A 214 6.14 16.01 9.32
N VAL A 215 5.42 14.88 9.20
CA VAL A 215 4.89 14.15 10.36
C VAL A 215 5.90 13.21 11.01
N ILE A 216 6.81 12.58 10.26
CA ILE A 216 7.86 11.70 10.83
C ILE A 216 8.67 12.45 11.90
N SER A 217 8.89 13.76 11.70
CA SER A 217 9.63 14.57 12.67
C SER A 217 8.82 14.95 13.93
N ALA A 218 7.50 14.80 13.89
CA ALA A 218 6.56 15.40 14.83
C ALA A 218 5.87 14.39 15.76
N CYS A 219 5.91 13.11 15.43
CA CYS A 219 5.26 12.05 16.19
C CYS A 219 6.26 11.11 16.87
N ASN A 220 5.75 10.32 17.82
CA ASN A 220 6.48 9.23 18.45
C ASN A 220 5.76 7.96 18.03
N GLU A 221 6.42 7.10 17.25
CA GLU A 221 5.90 5.86 16.64
C GLU A 221 5.49 4.79 17.70
N ASN A 222 5.66 5.07 19.00
CA ASN A 222 5.22 4.22 20.12
C ASN A 222 5.84 2.80 20.19
N ASP A 223 6.97 2.56 19.53
CA ASP A 223 7.75 1.30 19.50
C ASP A 223 8.42 0.88 20.84
N ASN A 224 7.90 1.32 22.01
CA ASN A 224 8.52 1.10 23.34
C ASN A 224 7.89 -0.03 24.18
#